data_AF-A0A5K8A250-F1
#
_entry.id   AF-A0A5K8A250-F1
#
_cell.length_a   1.000
_cell.length_b   1.000
_cell.length_c   1.000
_cell.angle_alpha   90.00
_cell.angle_beta   90.00
_cell.angle_gamma   90.00
#
_symmetry.space_group_name_H-M   'P 1'
#
loop_
_entity.id
_entity.type
_entity.pdbx_description
1 polymer ?
#
loop_
_entity_poly.entity_id
_entity_poly.type
_entity_poly.pdbx_seq_one_letter_code
_entity_poly.pdbx_strand_id
1 'polypeptide(L)'
;MSKEVETPEKTEPTASFQELVRTHREKHGGTLAAAMQATVKKHPEAHQAFLAAGESLDGGADDTDDDFLTLVEQCQAMRKCSRTEAMQRIARSHPNVHREYIEQANSKEG
;
A
#
# COMPACT_ATOMS: atom_id res chain seq x y z
N MET A 1 -28.54 33.48 -12.02
CA MET A 1 -27.70 33.03 -13.15
C MET A 1 -27.33 31.59 -12.89
N SER A 2 -28.18 30.68 -13.36
CA SER A 2 -27.98 29.24 -13.27
C SER A 2 -26.93 28.83 -14.30
N LYS A 3 -25.91 28.08 -13.88
CA LYS A 3 -25.12 27.24 -14.79
C LYS A 3 -25.19 25.81 -14.26
N GLU A 4 -26.17 25.11 -14.79
CA GLU A 4 -26.17 23.67 -14.95
C GLU A 4 -24.97 23.26 -15.83
N VAL A 5 -24.24 22.24 -15.40
CA VAL A 5 -23.52 21.26 -16.24
C VAL A 5 -23.62 19.98 -15.41
N GLU A 6 -24.70 19.21 -15.62
CA GLU A 6 -24.67 17.99 -16.45
C GLU A 6 -23.62 16.99 -15.97
N THR A 7 -24.10 16.07 -15.12
CA THR A 7 -23.62 14.70 -14.99
C THR A 7 -23.46 14.02 -16.34
N PRO A 8 -22.34 13.32 -16.59
CA PRO A 8 -22.39 12.09 -17.36
C PRO A 8 -22.35 10.91 -16.38
N GLU A 9 -23.53 10.34 -16.16
CA GLU A 9 -23.68 8.93 -15.86
C GLU A 9 -23.00 8.15 -17.00
N LYS A 10 -21.88 7.49 -16.69
CA LYS A 10 -21.34 6.42 -17.52
C LYS A 10 -20.80 5.36 -16.58
N THR A 11 -21.47 4.22 -16.60
CA THR A 11 -21.07 2.91 -16.12
C THR A 11 -19.56 2.77 -15.98
N GLU A 12 -19.02 2.95 -14.78
CA GLU A 12 -17.64 2.63 -14.44
C GLU A 12 -17.69 1.54 -13.36
N PRO A 13 -16.90 0.46 -13.46
CA PRO A 13 -16.78 -0.50 -12.37
C PRO A 13 -16.39 0.33 -11.14
N THR A 14 -17.01 0.11 -9.99
CA THR A 14 -16.83 0.85 -8.74
C THR A 14 -15.34 1.16 -8.50
N ALA A 15 -14.84 2.27 -9.06
CA ALA A 15 -13.42 2.50 -9.14
C ALA A 15 -12.97 2.85 -7.73
N SER A 16 -12.11 2.01 -7.17
CA SER A 16 -11.68 2.17 -5.78
C SER A 16 -11.07 3.56 -5.59
N PHE A 17 -11.14 4.07 -4.37
CA PHE A 17 -10.61 5.40 -4.03
C PHE A 17 -9.17 5.61 -4.55
N GLN A 18 -8.38 4.53 -4.57
CA GLN A 18 -7.04 4.48 -5.18
C GLN A 18 -7.01 4.82 -6.68
N GLU A 19 -7.88 4.24 -7.49
CA GLU A 19 -7.95 4.50 -8.94
C GLU A 19 -8.37 5.94 -9.23
N LEU A 20 -9.28 6.49 -8.42
CA LEU A 20 -9.70 7.88 -8.53
C LEU A 20 -8.55 8.84 -8.20
N VAL A 21 -7.80 8.57 -7.14
CA VAL A 21 -6.58 9.33 -6.78
C VAL A 21 -5.52 9.23 -7.88
N ARG A 22 -5.29 8.04 -8.44
CA ARG A 22 -4.34 7.82 -9.54
C ARG A 22 -4.73 8.60 -10.80
N THR A 23 -6.00 8.50 -11.22
CA THR A 23 -6.54 9.23 -12.38
C THR A 23 -6.45 10.74 -12.18
N HIS A 24 -6.75 11.23 -10.97
CA HIS A 24 -6.62 12.64 -10.65
C HIS A 24 -5.16 13.10 -10.77
N ARG A 25 -4.22 12.26 -10.33
CA ARG A 25 -2.79 12.51 -10.40
C ARG A 25 -2.27 12.53 -11.84
N GLU A 26 -2.77 11.64 -12.70
CA GLU A 26 -2.44 11.62 -14.13
C GLU A 26 -2.99 12.84 -14.87
N LYS A 27 -4.21 13.29 -14.53
CA LYS A 27 -4.84 14.47 -15.16
C LYS A 27 -4.26 15.80 -14.71
N HIS A 28 -3.89 15.93 -13.43
CA HIS A 28 -3.47 17.19 -12.83
C HIS A 28 -1.97 17.27 -12.50
N GLY A 29 -1.22 16.17 -12.60
CA GLY A 29 0.23 16.13 -12.35
C GLY A 29 0.64 16.41 -10.90
N GLY A 30 -0.29 16.27 -9.94
CA GLY A 30 -0.09 16.66 -8.53
C GLY A 30 0.63 15.62 -7.65
N THR A 31 0.85 15.99 -6.39
CA THR A 31 1.32 15.05 -5.35
C THR A 31 0.19 14.12 -4.92
N LEU A 32 0.54 12.94 -4.39
CA LEU A 32 -0.44 11.96 -3.90
C LEU A 32 -1.39 12.59 -2.87
N ALA A 33 -0.86 13.36 -1.91
CA ALA A 33 -1.66 14.05 -0.91
C ALA A 33 -2.65 15.05 -1.50
N ALA A 34 -2.27 15.80 -2.53
CA ALA A 34 -3.16 16.74 -3.21
C ALA A 34 -4.27 16.01 -3.97
N ALA A 35 -3.92 14.91 -4.65
CA ALA A 35 -4.89 14.07 -5.35
C ALA A 35 -5.84 13.38 -4.37
N MET A 36 -5.35 12.87 -3.24
CA MET A 36 -6.17 12.33 -2.14
C MET A 36 -7.17 13.37 -1.65
N GLN A 37 -6.73 14.56 -1.26
CA GLN A 37 -7.64 15.60 -0.77
C GLN A 37 -8.68 16.01 -1.82
N ALA A 38 -8.31 16.07 -3.09
CA ALA A 38 -9.24 16.35 -4.17
C ALA A 38 -10.26 15.22 -4.36
N THR A 39 -9.82 13.96 -4.27
CA THR A 39 -10.70 12.79 -4.36
C THR A 39 -11.60 12.67 -3.14
N VAL A 40 -11.12 12.92 -1.91
CA VAL A 40 -11.97 12.93 -0.69
C VAL A 40 -13.08 13.96 -0.83
N LYS A 41 -12.78 15.15 -1.35
CA LYS A 41 -13.76 16.21 -1.54
C LYS A 41 -14.83 15.87 -2.58
N LYS A 42 -14.47 15.12 -3.62
CA LYS A 42 -15.39 14.73 -4.70
C LYS A 42 -16.14 13.43 -4.42
N HIS A 43 -15.51 12.51 -3.70
CA HIS A 43 -15.99 11.16 -3.44
C HIS A 43 -15.73 10.77 -1.97
N PRO A 44 -16.46 11.40 -1.02
CA PRO A 44 -16.33 11.10 0.40
C PRO A 44 -16.76 9.65 0.73
N GLU A 45 -17.73 9.10 -0.01
CA GLU A 45 -18.19 7.71 0.15
C GLU A 45 -17.12 6.69 -0.26
N ALA A 46 -16.39 6.94 -1.35
CA ALA A 46 -15.27 6.10 -1.76
C ALA A 46 -14.12 6.16 -0.74
N HIS A 47 -13.85 7.34 -0.16
CA HIS A 47 -12.88 7.49 0.92
C HIS A 47 -13.31 6.74 2.18
N GLN A 48 -14.60 6.77 2.55
CA GLN A 48 -15.11 5.99 3.67
C GLN A 48 -15.03 4.49 3.42
N ALA A 49 -15.40 4.03 2.22
CA ALA A 49 -15.26 2.62 1.84
C ALA A 49 -13.79 2.17 1.89
N PHE A 50 -12.87 3.01 1.42
CA PHE A 50 -11.42 2.80 1.47
C PHE A 50 -10.90 2.71 2.91
N LEU A 51 -11.34 3.61 3.81
CA LEU A 51 -11.02 3.55 5.23
C LEU A 51 -11.64 2.32 5.92
N ALA A 52 -12.87 1.97 5.57
CA ALA A 52 -13.58 0.82 6.13
C ALA A 52 -13.01 -0.52 5.65
N ALA A 53 -12.45 -0.55 4.44
CA ALA A 53 -11.74 -1.70 3.89
C ALA A 53 -10.33 -1.87 4.48
N GLY A 54 -9.83 -0.91 5.28
CA GLY A 54 -8.44 -0.91 5.76
C GLY A 54 -7.42 -0.76 4.64
N GLU A 55 -7.84 -0.23 3.49
CA GLU A 55 -7.03 -0.16 2.29
C GLU A 55 -6.08 1.05 2.42
N SER A 56 -4.80 0.89 2.10
CA SER A 56 -3.79 1.96 2.16
C SER A 56 -3.40 2.40 0.75
N LEU A 57 -3.26 3.70 0.54
CA LEU A 57 -3.07 4.32 -0.78
C LEU A 57 -1.60 4.33 -1.22
N ASP A 58 -0.75 3.99 -0.27
CA ASP A 58 0.61 3.57 -0.54
C ASP A 58 0.51 2.13 -1.03
N GLY A 59 0.99 1.84 -2.24
CA GLY A 59 1.32 0.47 -2.65
C GLY A 59 2.52 -0.07 -1.87
N GLY A 60 2.61 0.26 -0.58
CA GLY A 60 3.55 -0.24 0.38
C GLY A 60 2.88 -1.34 1.16
N ALA A 61 3.44 -2.53 1.03
CA ALA A 61 3.32 -3.58 2.01
C ALA A 61 3.33 -3.00 3.43
N ASP A 62 2.17 -2.99 4.11
CA ASP A 62 2.10 -2.85 5.57
C ASP A 62 0.65 -3.12 6.02
N ASP A 63 0.23 -4.37 5.91
CA ASP A 63 -0.59 -5.08 6.93
C ASP A 63 -0.61 -6.58 6.63
N THR A 64 0.49 -7.11 6.09
CA THR A 64 0.72 -8.54 6.16
C THR A 64 1.75 -8.68 7.27
N ASP A 65 1.51 -9.60 8.20
CA ASP A 65 2.55 -10.27 8.96
C ASP A 65 3.72 -10.63 8.01
N ASP A 66 4.64 -9.70 7.77
CA ASP A 66 5.70 -9.90 6.79
C ASP A 66 6.71 -10.82 7.44
N ASP A 67 6.57 -12.12 7.14
CA ASP A 67 7.54 -13.15 7.49
C ASP A 67 8.96 -12.66 7.24
N PHE A 68 9.91 -13.10 8.08
CA PHE A 68 11.31 -12.69 8.02
C PHE A 68 11.90 -12.69 6.59
N LEU A 69 11.45 -13.62 5.74
CA LEU A 69 11.86 -13.72 4.34
C LEU A 69 11.34 -12.57 3.46
N THR A 70 10.11 -12.10 3.66
CA THR A 70 9.54 -11.00 2.90
C THR A 70 10.26 -9.69 3.20
N LEU A 71 10.55 -9.42 4.47
CA LEU A 71 11.39 -8.28 4.88
C LEU A 71 12.80 -8.34 4.25
N VAL A 72 13.35 -9.55 4.10
CA VAL A 72 14.66 -9.77 3.49
C VAL A 72 14.62 -9.54 1.97
N GLU A 73 13.58 -9.98 1.28
CA GLU A 73 13.39 -9.72 -0.16
C GLU A 73 13.15 -8.23 -0.43
N GLN A 74 12.34 -7.57 0.40
CA GLN A 74 12.10 -6.15 0.30
C GLN A 74 13.39 -5.34 0.56
N CYS A 75 14.19 -5.75 1.55
CA CYS A 75 15.49 -5.14 1.81
C CYS A 75 16.48 -5.36 0.66
N GLN A 76 16.49 -6.53 0.02
CA GLN A 76 17.29 -6.78 -1.19
C GLN A 76 16.85 -5.89 -2.35
N ALA A 77 15.55 -5.77 -2.59
CA ALA A 77 15.00 -4.95 -3.68
C ALA A 77 15.30 -3.45 -3.47
N MET A 78 15.12 -2.94 -2.25
CA MET A 78 15.36 -1.53 -1.93
C MET A 78 16.84 -1.16 -1.94
N ARG A 79 17.70 -2.01 -1.36
CA ARG A 79 19.13 -1.68 -1.18
C ARG A 79 20.05 -2.28 -2.24
N LYS A 80 19.53 -3.12 -3.13
CA LYS A 80 20.31 -3.89 -4.10
C LYS A 80 21.50 -4.61 -3.45
N CYS A 81 21.28 -5.18 -2.27
CA CYS A 81 22.29 -5.95 -1.53
C CYS A 81 22.04 -7.46 -1.66
N SER A 82 23.03 -8.27 -1.29
CA SER A 82 22.89 -9.73 -1.28
C SER A 82 21.92 -10.20 -0.20
N ARG A 83 21.24 -11.32 -0.44
CA ARG A 83 20.32 -11.97 0.52
C ARG A 83 20.89 -12.12 1.92
N THR A 84 22.14 -12.55 2.03
CA THR A 84 22.83 -12.71 3.32
C THR A 84 22.97 -11.38 4.07
N GLU A 85 23.28 -10.30 3.35
CA GLU A 85 23.42 -8.97 3.94
C GLU A 85 22.06 -8.41 4.37
N ALA A 86 21.02 -8.62 3.55
CA ALA A 86 19.65 -8.30 3.92
C ALA A 86 19.17 -9.08 5.16
N MET A 87 19.43 -10.39 5.23
CA MET A 87 19.12 -11.22 6.42
C MET A 87 19.80 -10.69 7.68
N GLN A 88 21.10 -10.40 7.64
CA GLN A 88 21.80 -9.85 8.81
C GLN A 88 21.23 -8.50 9.23
N ARG A 89 20.77 -7.69 8.27
CA ARG A 89 20.19 -6.39 8.53
C ARG A 89 18.80 -6.50 9.16
N ILE A 90 17.93 -7.35 8.59
CA ILE A 90 16.61 -7.61 9.17
C ILE A 90 16.75 -8.29 10.52
N ALA A 91 17.69 -9.22 10.72
CA ALA A 91 17.92 -9.84 12.02
C ALA A 91 18.39 -8.85 13.10
N ARG A 92 19.13 -7.79 12.70
CA ARG A 92 19.54 -6.71 13.62
C ARG A 92 18.42 -5.71 13.88
N SER A 93 17.63 -5.35 12.87
CA SER A 93 16.55 -4.38 12.99
C SER A 93 15.27 -4.97 13.58
N HIS A 94 15.00 -6.25 13.33
CA HIS A 94 13.79 -7.00 13.70
C HIS A 94 14.18 -8.36 14.33
N PRO A 95 14.80 -8.35 15.53
CA PRO A 95 15.26 -9.57 16.18
C PRO A 95 14.11 -10.52 16.57
N ASN A 96 12.92 -9.99 16.84
CA ASN A 96 11.74 -10.80 17.17
C ASN A 96 11.27 -11.62 15.96
N VAL A 97 11.15 -10.99 14.79
CA VAL A 97 10.76 -11.64 13.54
C VAL A 97 11.79 -12.70 13.11
N HIS A 98 13.08 -12.42 13.28
CA HIS A 98 14.15 -13.40 13.06
C HIS A 98 14.05 -14.60 14.01
N ARG A 99 13.72 -14.35 15.27
CA ARG A 99 13.55 -15.41 16.27
C ARG A 99 12.36 -16.30 15.92
N GLU A 100 11.21 -15.72 15.56
CA GLU A 100 10.03 -16.47 15.11
C GLU A 100 10.33 -17.31 13.86
N TYR A 101 11.11 -16.77 12.92
CA TYR A 101 11.57 -17.52 11.76
C TYR A 101 12.43 -18.74 12.14
N ILE A 102 13.35 -18.59 13.10
CA ILE A 102 14.15 -19.70 13.62
C ILE A 102 13.26 -20.71 14.34
N GLU A 103 12.32 -20.28 15.18
CA GLU A 103 11.42 -21.17 15.91
C GLU A 103 10.52 -21.96 14.94
N GLN A 104 9.99 -21.33 13.89
CA GLN A 104 9.27 -22.04 12.82
C GLN A 104 10.16 -23.02 12.05
N ALA A 105 11.39 -22.62 11.70
CA ALA A 105 12.31 -23.48 10.96
C ALA A 105 12.68 -24.74 11.75
N ASN A 106 12.93 -24.61 13.06
CA ASN A 106 13.20 -25.74 13.94
C ASN A 106 11.95 -26.60 14.18
N SER A 107 10.74 -26.01 14.16
CA SER A 107 9.49 -26.75 14.37
C SER A 107 9.06 -27.60 13.17
N LYS A 108 9.63 -27.39 11.98
CA LYS A 108 9.34 -28.18 10.76
C LYS A 108 10.24 -29.41 10.58
N GLU A 109 11.28 -29.57 11.39
CA GLU A 109 12.18 -30.75 11.36
C GLU A 109 11.86 -31.78 12.47
N GLY A 110 10.70 -31.68 13.13
CA GLY A 110 10.23 -32.59 14.18
C GLY A 110 9.25 -33.65 13.69
#